data_AF-A0A524D778-F1
#
_entry.id   AF-A0A524D778-F1
#
_cell.length_a   1.000
_cell.length_b   1.000
_cell.length_c   1.000
_cell.angle_alpha   90.00
_cell.angle_beta   90.00
_cell.angle_gamma   90.00
#
_symmetry.space_group_name_H-M   'P 1'
#
loop_
_entity.id
_entity.type
_entity.pdbx_description
1 polymer ?
#
loop_
_entity_poly.entity_id
_entity_poly.type
_entity_poly.pdbx_seq_one_letter_code
_entity_poly.pdbx_strand_id
1 'polypeptide(L)'
;MEIENLNSGYSSSQNEIRDENGMIKVRVVIKCPNPTCSFKKSFKNQFHRSDIELLSVSLKCFDWMCCERCGELLNLDLEFKI
;
A
#
# COMPACT_ATOMS: atom_id res chain seq x y z
N MET A 1 -6.24 33.30 19.98
CA MET A 1 -5.42 33.25 18.76
C MET A 1 -6.13 32.34 17.79
N GLU A 2 -6.81 32.95 16.83
CA GLU A 2 -7.50 32.24 15.75
C GLU A 2 -6.46 31.97 14.66
N ILE A 3 -6.30 30.72 14.24
CA ILE A 3 -5.36 30.35 13.19
C ILE A 3 -6.14 30.33 11.88
N GLU A 4 -5.88 31.33 11.04
CA GLU A 4 -6.45 31.46 9.70
C GLU A 4 -5.95 30.33 8.79
N ASN A 5 -6.90 29.65 8.17
CA ASN A 5 -6.68 28.50 7.30
C ASN A 5 -6.24 28.99 5.91
N LEU A 6 -4.93 29.01 5.66
CA LEU A 6 -4.37 29.35 4.36
C LEU A 6 -4.61 28.19 3.39
N ASN A 7 -5.67 28.36 2.60
CA ASN A 7 -6.00 27.56 1.43
C ASN A 7 -4.91 27.76 0.35
N SER A 8 -3.77 27.10 0.52
CA SER A 8 -2.66 27.10 -0.42
C SER A 8 -2.93 26.08 -1.51
N GLY A 9 -3.52 26.55 -2.61
CA GLY A 9 -3.62 25.81 -3.87
C GLY A 9 -2.25 25.35 -4.33
N TYR A 10 -1.98 24.05 -4.22
CA TYR A 10 -0.79 23.43 -4.76
C TYR A 10 -1.01 23.17 -6.26
N SER A 11 -0.79 24.21 -7.06
CA SER A 11 -0.64 24.10 -8.50
C SER A 11 0.65 23.36 -8.81
N SER A 12 0.58 22.05 -9.00
CA SER A 12 1.70 21.26 -9.54
C SER A 12 1.30 20.64 -10.86
N SER A 13 1.72 21.31 -11.93
CA SER A 13 1.73 20.79 -13.28
C SER A 13 2.67 19.59 -13.35
N GLN A 14 2.10 18.38 -13.34
CA GLN A 14 2.79 17.17 -13.77
C GLN A 14 1.93 16.51 -14.85
N ASN A 15 2.44 16.54 -16.08
CA ASN A 15 2.01 15.72 -17.19
C ASN A 15 2.38 14.25 -16.89
N GLU A 16 1.74 13.64 -15.90
CA GLU A 16 1.68 12.19 -15.79
C GLU A 16 0.47 11.72 -16.60
N ILE A 17 0.68 10.72 -17.44
CA ILE A 17 -0.34 10.04 -18.22
C ILE A 17 -1.50 9.71 -17.26
N ARG A 18 -2.61 10.45 -17.42
CA ARG A 18 -3.76 10.37 -16.53
C ARG A 18 -4.41 9.01 -16.72
N ASP A 19 -4.17 8.07 -15.81
CA ASP A 19 -5.17 7.04 -15.52
C ASP A 19 -6.39 7.83 -15.02
N GLU A 20 -7.42 7.91 -15.85
CA GLU A 20 -8.45 8.97 -15.85
C GLU A 20 -9.23 9.10 -14.53
N ASN A 21 -9.03 8.16 -13.59
CA ASN A 21 -9.73 8.08 -12.32
C ASN A 21 -8.83 8.30 -11.09
N GLY A 22 -7.52 8.51 -11.24
CA GLY A 22 -6.61 8.73 -10.09
C GLY A 22 -6.47 7.52 -9.16
N MET A 23 -6.83 6.32 -9.63
CA MET A 23 -6.86 5.09 -8.84
C MET A 23 -5.60 4.26 -9.05
N ILE A 24 -4.97 3.84 -7.96
CA ILE A 24 -3.86 2.89 -7.98
C ILE A 24 -4.42 1.49 -7.74
N LYS A 25 -4.11 0.56 -8.64
CA LYS A 25 -4.47 -0.86 -8.50
C LYS A 25 -3.23 -1.63 -8.04
N VAL A 26 -3.38 -2.35 -6.93
CA VAL A 26 -2.31 -3.16 -6.34
C VAL A 26 -2.78 -4.59 -6.16
N ARG A 27 -1.94 -5.56 -6.54
CA ARG A 27 -2.07 -6.94 -6.07
C ARG A 27 -1.13 -7.10 -4.89
N VAL A 28 -1.69 -7.54 -3.76
CA VAL A 28 -0.94 -7.84 -2.55
C VAL A 28 -0.73 -9.35 -2.49
N VAL A 29 0.50 -9.77 -2.24
CA VAL A 29 0.86 -11.16 -2.01
C VAL A 29 1.58 -11.27 -0.66
N ILE A 30 1.01 -12.04 0.25
CA ILE A 30 1.60 -12.35 1.55
C ILE A 30 2.06 -13.80 1.51
N LYS A 31 3.33 -14.08 1.81
CA LYS A 31 3.88 -15.44 1.79
C LYS A 31 4.78 -15.68 2.99
N CYS A 32 4.78 -16.91 3.49
CA CYS A 32 5.79 -17.31 4.46
C CYS A 32 7.13 -17.54 3.74
N PRO A 33 8.26 -17.02 4.25
CA PRO A 33 9.58 -17.23 3.64
C PRO A 33 10.10 -18.66 3.85
N ASN A 34 9.57 -19.40 4.83
CA ASN A 34 10.04 -20.75 5.13
C ASN A 34 9.68 -21.71 3.98
N PRO A 35 10.65 -22.40 3.35
CA PRO A 35 10.41 -23.29 2.21
C PRO A 35 9.54 -24.51 2.56
N THR A 36 9.46 -24.88 3.83
CA THR A 36 8.60 -25.97 4.31
C THR A 36 7.16 -25.53 4.59
N CYS A 37 6.90 -24.21 4.62
CA CYS A 37 5.60 -23.64 4.90
C CYS A 37 4.97 -23.08 3.60
N SER A 38 3.88 -23.70 3.16
CA SER A 38 3.17 -23.30 1.93
C SER A 38 2.18 -22.13 2.14
N PHE A 39 2.27 -21.40 3.26
CA PHE A 39 1.36 -20.29 3.51
C PHE A 39 1.57 -19.18 2.48
N LYS A 40 0.50 -18.92 1.71
CA LYS A 40 0.43 -17.83 0.73
C LYS A 40 -1.00 -17.33 0.65
N LYS A 41 -1.20 -16.01 0.74
CA LYS A 41 -2.46 -15.33 0.46
C LYS A 41 -2.23 -14.24 -0.57
N SER A 42 -3.18 -14.05 -1.46
CA SER A 42 -3.12 -12.95 -2.43
C SER A 42 -4.50 -12.32 -2.59
N PHE A 43 -4.54 -11.00 -2.66
CA PHE A 43 -5.75 -10.25 -2.89
C PHE A 43 -5.46 -9.03 -3.76
N LYS A 44 -6.51 -8.46 -4.35
CA LYS A 44 -6.43 -7.23 -5.14
C LYS A 44 -7.04 -6.11 -4.32
N ASN A 45 -6.41 -4.94 -4.36
CA ASN A 45 -6.94 -3.74 -3.76
C ASN A 45 -6.80 -2.56 -4.73
N GLN A 46 -7.60 -1.53 -4.52
CA GLN A 46 -7.49 -0.28 -5.24
C GLN A 46 -7.72 0.88 -4.28
N PHE A 47 -6.98 1.96 -4.46
CA PHE A 47 -7.08 3.14 -3.62
C PHE A 47 -6.81 4.39 -4.46
N HIS A 48 -7.35 5.52 -4.02
CA HIS A 48 -7.10 6.77 -4.71
C HIS A 48 -5.66 7.25 -4.45
N ARG A 49 -5.01 7.90 -5.41
CA ARG A 49 -3.62 8.33 -5.26
C ARG A 49 -3.41 9.30 -4.09
N SER A 50 -4.45 10.05 -3.72
CA SER A 50 -4.47 10.88 -2.52
C SER A 50 -4.27 10.10 -1.22
N ASP A 51 -4.60 8.82 -1.20
CA ASP A 51 -4.63 7.99 0.01
C ASP A 51 -3.35 7.14 0.15
N ILE A 52 -2.31 7.44 -0.64
CA ILE A 52 -1.06 6.67 -0.65
C ILE A 52 -0.34 6.70 0.71
N GLU A 53 -0.47 7.79 1.47
CA GLU A 53 0.09 7.90 2.81
C GLU A 53 -0.60 6.93 3.78
N LEU A 54 -1.92 6.76 3.66
CA LEU A 54 -2.68 5.81 4.47
C LEU A 54 -2.28 4.37 4.16
N LEU A 55 -1.96 4.08 2.89
CA LEU A 55 -1.36 2.79 2.52
C LEU A 55 -0.03 2.59 3.25
N SER A 56 0.88 3.58 3.22
CA SER A 56 2.19 3.49 3.89
C SER A 56 2.08 3.13 5.38
N VAL A 57 1.13 3.76 6.11
CA VAL A 57 0.85 3.43 7.52
C VAL A 57 0.32 2.00 7.65
N SER A 58 -0.60 1.58 6.78
CA SER A 58 -1.15 0.22 6.81
C SER A 58 -0.09 -0.84 6.55
N LEU A 59 0.91 -0.54 5.71
CA LEU A 59 2.03 -1.43 5.42
C LEU A 59 2.94 -1.66 6.63
N LYS A 60 3.08 -0.66 7.52
CA LYS A 60 3.88 -0.82 8.76
C LYS A 60 3.35 -1.90 9.68
N CYS A 61 2.04 -2.12 9.70
CA CYS A 61 1.45 -3.21 10.48
C CYS A 61 1.88 -4.60 9.98
N PHE A 62 2.25 -4.74 8.70
CA PHE A 62 2.72 -6.00 8.13
C PHE A 62 4.14 -6.36 8.58
N ASP A 63 4.97 -5.38 8.96
CA ASP A 63 6.35 -5.60 9.43
C ASP A 63 6.40 -6.51 10.69
N TRP A 64 5.27 -6.67 11.39
CA TRP A 64 5.16 -7.49 12.60
C TRP A 64 4.26 -8.72 12.45
N MET A 65 3.77 -9.02 11.24
CA MET A 65 2.95 -10.21 11.04
C MET A 65 3.81 -11.46 10.93
N CYS A 66 3.51 -12.45 11.77
CA CYS A 66 4.15 -13.76 11.77
C CYS A 66 3.26 -14.83 11.14
N CYS A 67 3.88 -15.84 10.54
CA CYS A 67 3.20 -17.04 10.09
C CYS A 67 2.73 -17.86 11.30
N GLU A 68 1.42 -18.11 11.40
CA GLU A 68 0.84 -18.90 12.50
C GLU A 68 1.37 -20.34 12.59
N ARG A 69 1.96 -20.86 11.52
CA ARG A 69 2.45 -22.25 11.45
C ARG A 69 3.90 -22.42 11.90
N CYS A 70 4.75 -21.43 11.65
CA CYS A 70 6.20 -21.55 11.89
C CYS A 70 6.81 -20.36 12.65
N GLY A 71 6.03 -19.32 12.96
CA GLY A 71 6.48 -18.15 13.71
C GLY A 71 7.30 -17.14 12.89
N GLU A 72 7.76 -17.51 11.69
CA GLU A 72 8.54 -16.62 10.81
C GLU A 72 7.76 -15.38 10.37
N LEU A 73 8.46 -14.26 10.21
CA LEU A 73 7.87 -13.03 9.66
C LEU A 73 7.37 -13.26 8.23
N LEU A 74 6.18 -12.75 7.93
CA LEU A 74 5.58 -12.86 6.60
C LEU A 74 6.22 -11.86 5.64
N ASN A 75 6.49 -12.32 4.42
CA ASN A 75 6.91 -11.45 3.33
C ASN A 75 5.69 -10.86 2.64
N LEU A 76 5.72 -9.54 2.43
CA LEU A 76 4.70 -8.78 1.72
C LEU A 76 5.27 -8.29 0.38
N ASP A 77 4.71 -8.76 -0.73
CA ASP A 77 5.01 -8.28 -2.06
C ASP A 77 3.83 -7.45 -2.59
N LEU A 78 4.13 -6.25 -3.10
CA LEU A 78 3.15 -5.35 -3.73
C LEU A 78 3.43 -5.25 -5.22
N GLU A 79 2.51 -5.75 -6.03
CA GLU A 79 2.56 -5.63 -7.48
C GLU A 79 1.63 -4.51 -7.93
N PHE A 80 2.20 -3.36 -8.29
CA PHE A 80 1.48 -2.24 -8.87
C PHE A 80 1.35 -2.44 -10.38
N LYS A 81 0.14 -2.29 -10.91
CA LYS A 81 -0.04 -2.16 -12.36
C LYS A 81 0.05 -0.69 -12.70
N ILE A 82 1.19 -0.28 -13.27
CA ILE A 82 1.40 1.03 -13.88
C ILE A 82 0.95 0.94 -15.34
#